data_AF-A0A3B0T563-F1
#
_entry.id   AF-A0A3B0T563-F1
#
_cell.length_a   1.000
_cell.length_b   1.000
_cell.length_c   1.000
_cell.angle_alpha   90.00
_cell.angle_beta   90.00
_cell.angle_gamma   90.00
#
_symmetry.space_group_name_H-M   'P 1'
#
loop_
_entity.id
_entity.type
_entity.pdbx_description
1 polymer ?
#
loop_
_entity_poly.entity_id
_entity_poly.type
_entity_poly.pdbx_seq_one_letter_code
_entity_poly.pdbx_strand_id
1 'polypeptide(L)'
;PYLYGMEGKNKKRYGKQAQELIRFRVADYLRKKQGTQKECAAIFGLSQMAVNRIWAKYKIGGKQALRSKKRGTKGGTKLKKGRAHQLRRLIREKMPDQLKLPFGLWTREAVQQLISIKYGVELSRWQVVQDLSGTDDKIQ
;
A
#
# COMPACT_ATOMS: atom_id res chain seq x y z
N PRO A 1 -7.83 -25.73 -21.44
CA PRO A 1 -8.76 -24.63 -21.82
C PRO A 1 -8.06 -23.27 -21.74
N TYR A 2 -7.58 -22.77 -22.88
CA TYR A 2 -6.95 -21.45 -23.00
C TYR A 2 -8.06 -20.41 -23.12
N LEU A 3 -8.08 -19.43 -22.21
CA LEU A 3 -9.09 -18.36 -22.19
C LEU A 3 -8.86 -17.45 -23.41
N TYR A 4 -9.63 -17.72 -24.46
CA TYR A 4 -9.71 -16.93 -25.68
C TYR A 4 -10.66 -15.74 -25.46
N GLY A 5 -10.31 -14.58 -26.02
CA GLY A 5 -11.21 -13.45 -26.21
C GLY A 5 -11.46 -12.57 -25.00
N MET A 6 -10.68 -11.50 -24.86
CA MET A 6 -11.19 -10.28 -24.22
C MET A 6 -10.92 -9.13 -25.18
N GLU A 7 -11.86 -8.96 -26.12
CA GLU A 7 -12.00 -7.80 -26.98
C GLU A 7 -11.99 -6.53 -26.15
N GLY A 8 -11.28 -5.52 -26.67
CA GLY A 8 -11.19 -4.22 -26.05
C GLY A 8 -12.56 -3.55 -25.99
N LYS A 9 -13.10 -3.40 -24.79
CA LYS A 9 -13.82 -2.22 -24.28
C LYS A 9 -14.19 -2.51 -22.82
N ASN A 10 -13.81 -1.58 -21.93
CA ASN A 10 -13.95 -1.62 -20.47
C ASN A 10 -12.87 -2.45 -19.71
N LYS A 11 -11.74 -1.80 -19.38
CA LYS A 11 -10.62 -2.39 -18.62
C LYS A 11 -10.96 -2.56 -17.13
N LYS A 12 -11.84 -3.50 -16.78
CA LYS A 12 -11.99 -3.90 -15.38
C LYS A 12 -10.65 -4.47 -14.89
N ARG A 13 -10.05 -3.81 -13.91
CA ARG A 13 -8.74 -4.21 -13.36
C ARG A 13 -8.90 -5.55 -12.64
N TYR A 14 -8.32 -6.61 -13.20
CA TYR A 14 -8.32 -7.94 -12.59
C TYR A 14 -7.83 -7.91 -11.13
N GLY A 15 -8.43 -8.77 -10.29
CA GLY A 15 -8.00 -9.01 -8.91
C GLY A 15 -6.53 -9.42 -8.81
N LYS A 16 -5.95 -9.30 -7.61
CA LYS A 16 -4.50 -9.54 -7.36
C LYS A 16 -4.05 -10.93 -7.83
N GLN A 17 -4.82 -11.96 -7.48
CA GLN A 17 -4.53 -13.35 -7.84
C GLN A 17 -4.64 -13.59 -9.36
N ALA A 18 -5.66 -13.03 -10.01
CA ALA A 18 -5.84 -13.13 -11.46
C ALA A 18 -4.67 -12.49 -12.23
N GLN A 19 -4.20 -11.30 -11.81
CA GLN A 19 -3.02 -10.67 -12.42
C GLN A 19 -1.74 -11.50 -12.24
N GLU A 20 -1.58 -12.15 -11.08
CA GLU A 20 -0.44 -13.01 -10.82
C GLU A 20 -0.44 -14.25 -11.71
N LEU A 21 -1.59 -14.91 -11.82
CA LEU A 21 -1.77 -16.07 -12.67
C LEU A 21 -1.46 -15.75 -14.14
N ILE A 22 -1.91 -14.59 -14.63
CA ILE A 22 -1.59 -14.12 -15.99
C ILE A 22 -0.07 -13.96 -16.16
N ARG A 23 0.63 -13.33 -15.20
CA ARG A 23 2.10 -13.18 -15.28
C ARG A 23 2.82 -14.52 -15.30
N PHE A 24 2.37 -15.49 -14.50
CA PHE A 24 2.95 -16.83 -14.50
C PHE A 24 2.75 -17.53 -15.84
N ARG A 25 1.54 -17.45 -16.41
CA ARG A 25 1.24 -18.06 -17.72
C ARG A 25 2.06 -17.45 -18.85
N VAL A 26 2.22 -16.12 -18.86
CA VAL A 26 3.10 -15.41 -19.81
C VAL A 26 4.55 -15.89 -19.68
N ALA A 27 5.07 -16.01 -18.46
CA ALA A 27 6.42 -16.49 -18.23
C ALA A 27 6.61 -17.97 -18.62
N ASP A 28 5.63 -18.83 -18.32
CA ASP A 28 5.66 -20.24 -18.71
C ASP A 28 5.59 -20.41 -20.23
N TYR A 29 4.77 -19.61 -20.93
CA TYR A 29 4.69 -19.62 -22.40
C TYR A 29 6.03 -19.26 -23.06
N LEU A 30 6.65 -18.15 -22.61
CA LEU A 30 7.94 -17.70 -23.14
C LEU A 30 9.10 -18.65 -22.77
N ARG A 31 9.06 -19.23 -21.57
CA ARG A 31 10.05 -20.23 -21.13
C ARG A 31 10.00 -21.50 -21.98
N LYS A 32 8.80 -21.96 -22.33
CA LYS A 32 8.59 -23.16 -23.15
C LYS A 32 8.85 -22.91 -24.65
N LYS A 33 9.34 -21.72 -25.05
CA LYS A 33 9.59 -21.31 -26.44
C LYS A 33 8.38 -21.54 -27.36
N GLN A 34 7.16 -21.37 -26.85
CA GLN A 34 5.93 -21.61 -27.62
C GLN A 34 5.60 -20.53 -28.65
N GLY A 35 6.41 -19.46 -28.72
CA GLY A 35 6.22 -18.40 -29.70
C GLY A 35 6.94 -17.11 -29.34
N THR A 36 6.69 -16.07 -30.12
CA THR A 36 7.28 -14.74 -29.91
C THR A 36 6.56 -13.94 -28.82
N GLN A 37 7.19 -12.88 -28.33
CA GLN A 37 6.57 -11.95 -27.37
C GLN A 37 5.32 -11.25 -27.93
N LYS A 38 5.26 -11.07 -29.25
CA LYS A 38 4.11 -10.49 -29.96
C LYS A 38 2.92 -11.45 -29.96
N GLU A 39 3.13 -12.72 -30.29
CA GLU A 39 2.08 -13.74 -30.21
C GLU A 39 1.57 -13.90 -28.78
N CYS A 40 2.47 -13.93 -27.80
CA CYS A 40 2.11 -14.00 -26.39
C CYS A 40 1.22 -12.81 -25.98
N ALA A 41 1.56 -11.60 -26.45
CA ALA A 41 0.75 -10.40 -26.20
C ALA A 41 -0.67 -10.53 -26.77
N ALA A 42 -0.80 -11.05 -28.00
CA ALA A 42 -2.10 -11.29 -28.63
C ALA A 42 -2.92 -12.36 -27.88
N ILE A 43 -2.30 -13.49 -27.51
CA ILE A 43 -2.96 -14.60 -26.80
C ILE A 43 -3.48 -14.16 -25.43
N PHE A 44 -2.70 -13.39 -24.68
CA PHE A 44 -3.07 -12.98 -23.32
C PHE A 44 -3.80 -11.62 -23.26
N GLY A 45 -4.07 -10.97 -24.40
CA GLY A 45 -4.71 -9.66 -24.45
C GLY A 45 -3.90 -8.56 -23.75
N LEU A 46 -2.57 -8.68 -23.76
CA LEU A 46 -1.65 -7.73 -23.12
C LEU A 46 -0.95 -6.88 -24.17
N SER A 47 -0.50 -5.68 -23.79
CA SER A 47 0.45 -4.94 -24.64
C SER A 47 1.79 -5.68 -24.69
N GLN A 48 2.48 -5.64 -25.84
CA GLN A 48 3.83 -6.20 -25.99
C GLN A 48 4.81 -5.66 -24.92
N MET A 49 4.71 -4.38 -24.56
CA MET A 49 5.53 -3.76 -23.51
C MET A 49 5.29 -4.39 -22.12
N ALA A 50 4.05 -4.80 -21.81
CA ALA A 50 3.74 -5.50 -20.56
C ALA A 50 4.35 -6.90 -20.53
N VAL A 51 4.27 -7.64 -21.63
CA VAL A 51 4.90 -8.96 -21.79
C VAL A 51 6.43 -8.85 -21.60
N ASN A 52 7.06 -7.86 -22.24
CA ASN A 52 8.50 -7.63 -22.11
C ASN A 52 8.92 -7.34 -20.67
N ARG A 53 8.17 -6.51 -19.95
CA ARG A 53 8.44 -6.23 -18.52
C ARG A 53 8.26 -7.47 -17.65
N ILE A 54 7.24 -8.29 -17.91
CA ILE A 54 7.04 -9.55 -17.19
C ILE A 54 8.22 -10.48 -17.43
N TRP A 55 8.64 -10.62 -18.69
CA TRP A 55 9.76 -11.47 -19.08
C TRP A 55 11.09 -11.00 -18.48
N ALA A 56 11.38 -9.69 -18.52
CA ALA A 56 12.57 -9.13 -17.91
C ALA A 56 12.63 -9.40 -16.39
N LYS A 57 11.51 -9.22 -15.68
CA LYS A 57 11.42 -9.56 -14.24
C LYS A 57 11.62 -11.04 -13.98
N TYR A 58 11.06 -11.88 -14.84
CA TYR A 58 11.24 -13.33 -14.76
C TYR A 58 12.71 -13.74 -14.94
N LYS A 59 13.43 -13.14 -15.89
CA LYS A 59 14.87 -13.43 -16.09
C LYS A 59 15.71 -13.11 -14.85
N ILE A 60 15.37 -12.06 -14.11
CA ILE A 60 16.14 -11.60 -12.95
C ILE A 60 15.86 -12.42 -11.70
N GLY A 61 14.59 -12.74 -11.42
CA GLY A 61 14.19 -13.37 -10.14
C GLY A 61 13.20 -14.52 -10.26
N GLY A 62 13.11 -15.12 -11.45
CA GLY A 62 12.28 -16.29 -11.73
C GLY A 62 10.79 -16.09 -11.44
N LYS A 63 10.11 -17.19 -11.11
CA LYS A 63 8.67 -17.19 -10.82
C LYS A 63 8.33 -16.38 -9.56
N GLN A 64 9.24 -16.31 -8.59
CA GLN A 64 9.01 -15.56 -7.35
C GLN A 64 8.95 -14.05 -7.58
N ALA A 65 9.71 -13.52 -8.55
CA ALA A 65 9.66 -12.09 -8.92
C ALA A 65 8.32 -11.63 -9.50
N LEU A 66 7.50 -12.57 -9.98
CA LEU A 66 6.18 -12.30 -10.56
C LEU A 66 5.04 -12.38 -9.53
N ARG A 67 5.31 -12.88 -8.32
CA ARG A 67 4.34 -12.92 -7.23
C ARG A 67 3.83 -11.53 -6.89
N SER A 68 2.54 -11.41 -6.62
CA SER A 68 1.96 -10.13 -6.29
C SER A 68 2.33 -9.72 -4.87
N LYS A 69 3.09 -8.63 -4.73
CA LYS A 69 3.42 -8.03 -3.42
C LYS A 69 2.17 -7.48 -2.73
N LYS A 70 2.23 -7.37 -1.39
CA LYS A 70 1.17 -6.72 -0.60
C LYS A 70 0.96 -5.30 -1.15
N ARG A 71 -0.29 -4.98 -1.53
CA ARG A 71 -0.69 -3.68 -2.07
C ARG A 71 -1.25 -2.89 -0.89
N GLY A 72 -0.78 -1.67 -0.69
CA GLY A 72 -1.16 -0.81 0.44
C GLY A 72 0.03 -0.02 0.97
N THR A 73 -0.25 1.04 1.71
CA THR A 73 0.73 1.92 2.36
C THR A 73 1.72 1.06 3.14
N LYS A 74 3.02 1.21 2.85
CA LYS A 74 4.07 0.69 3.75
C LYS A 74 3.78 1.35 5.10
N GLY A 75 3.22 0.59 6.04
CA GLY A 75 2.79 1.09 7.35
C GLY A 75 3.98 1.64 8.10
N GLY A 76 4.30 2.89 7.83
CA GLY A 76 5.30 3.70 8.51
C GLY A 76 4.56 4.70 9.36
N THR A 77 3.90 4.21 10.41
CA THR A 77 3.67 5.01 11.62
C THR A 77 5.07 5.46 12.04
N LYS A 78 5.42 6.74 11.83
CA LYS A 78 6.73 7.28 12.26
C LYS A 78 6.87 7.12 13.77
N LEU A 79 5.74 7.05 14.47
CA LEU A 79 5.69 6.67 15.88
C LEU A 79 5.78 5.14 16.05
N LYS A 80 6.73 4.67 16.86
CA LYS A 80 6.75 3.26 17.31
C LYS A 80 5.37 2.93 17.91
N LYS A 81 4.81 1.75 17.60
CA LYS A 81 3.47 1.31 18.05
C LYS A 81 3.21 1.55 19.55
N GLY A 82 4.21 1.34 20.40
CA GLY A 82 4.12 1.59 21.84
C GLY A 82 3.92 3.07 22.22
N ARG A 83 4.57 4.00 21.50
CA ARG A 83 4.41 5.45 21.73
C ARG A 83 3.02 5.93 21.31
N ALA A 84 2.50 5.42 20.19
CA ALA A 84 1.14 5.75 19.74
C ALA A 84 0.09 5.25 20.74
N HIS A 85 0.28 4.06 21.30
CA HIS A 85 -0.61 3.52 22.32
C HIS A 85 -0.61 4.37 23.61
N GLN A 86 0.58 4.75 24.10
CA GLN A 86 0.69 5.65 25.27
C GLN A 86 0.02 7.00 25.02
N LEU A 87 0.14 7.54 23.79
CA LEU A 87 -0.48 8.80 23.44
C LEU A 87 -2.00 8.70 23.38
N ARG A 88 -2.55 7.62 22.79
CA ARG A 88 -4.01 7.37 22.80
C ARG A 88 -4.56 7.24 24.20
N ARG A 89 -3.83 6.55 25.08
CA ARG A 89 -4.20 6.41 26.49
C ARG A 89 -4.20 7.78 27.19
N LEU A 90 -3.17 8.58 26.97
CA LEU A 90 -3.06 9.93 27.53
C LEU A 90 -4.21 10.84 27.06
N ILE A 91 -4.53 10.83 25.76
CA ILE A 91 -5.65 11.60 25.18
C ILE A 91 -7.00 11.14 25.76
N ARG A 92 -7.15 9.85 26.05
CA ARG A 92 -8.38 9.30 26.64
C ARG A 92 -8.54 9.69 28.11
N GLU A 93 -7.45 9.62 28.88
CA GLU A 93 -7.44 9.79 30.33
C GLU A 93 -7.31 11.26 30.78
N LYS A 94 -6.67 12.14 29.98
CA LYS A 94 -6.38 13.52 30.37
C LYS A 94 -6.93 14.54 29.39
N MET A 95 -7.36 15.67 29.92
CA MET A 95 -7.72 16.85 29.14
C MET A 95 -6.49 17.72 28.86
N PRO A 96 -6.43 18.42 27.71
CA PRO A 96 -5.30 19.28 27.34
C PRO A 96 -4.98 20.37 28.37
N ASP A 97 -6.02 20.84 29.06
CA ASP A 97 -5.93 21.85 30.12
C ASP A 97 -5.06 21.38 31.30
N GLN A 98 -5.10 20.08 31.61
CA GLN A 98 -4.22 19.47 32.62
C GLN A 98 -2.75 19.33 32.16
N LEU A 99 -2.49 19.50 30.86
CA LEU A 99 -1.16 19.41 30.26
C LEU A 99 -0.52 20.79 30.01
N LYS A 100 -1.17 21.88 30.45
CA LYS A 100 -0.72 23.27 30.25
C LYS A 100 -0.44 23.58 28.77
N LEU A 101 -1.18 22.93 27.86
CA LEU A 101 -1.09 23.21 26.44
C LEU A 101 -1.89 24.48 26.12
N PRO A 102 -1.51 25.28 25.11
CA PRO A 102 -2.21 26.52 24.77
C PRO A 102 -3.60 26.31 24.13
N PHE A 103 -4.13 25.08 24.20
CA PHE A 103 -5.39 24.68 23.56
C PHE A 103 -6.33 24.11 24.62
N GLY A 104 -7.59 24.56 24.64
CA GLY A 104 -8.62 24.03 25.55
C GLY A 104 -9.22 22.68 25.12
N LEU A 105 -8.89 22.21 23.91
CA LEU A 105 -9.40 20.96 23.34
C LEU A 105 -8.30 20.20 22.61
N TRP A 106 -8.45 18.87 22.52
CA TRP A 106 -7.57 18.04 21.70
C TRP A 106 -7.82 18.34 20.22
N THR A 107 -6.97 19.19 19.65
CA THR A 107 -6.91 19.40 18.21
C THR A 107 -5.75 18.60 17.63
N ARG A 108 -5.79 18.34 16.32
CA ARG A 108 -4.68 17.66 15.62
C ARG A 108 -3.33 18.37 15.80
N GLU A 109 -3.36 19.69 15.91
CA GLU A 109 -2.19 20.54 16.15
C GLU A 109 -1.70 20.43 17.60
N ALA A 110 -2.59 20.42 18.59
CA ALA A 110 -2.24 20.19 19.99
C ALA A 110 -1.52 18.85 20.17
N VAL A 111 -2.01 17.80 19.51
CA VAL A 111 -1.41 16.47 19.54
C VAL A 111 -0.06 16.45 18.82
N GLN A 112 0.06 17.14 17.68
CA GLN A 112 1.34 17.28 16.97
C GLN A 112 2.40 17.95 17.85
N GLN A 113 2.05 19.05 18.53
CA GLN A 113 2.95 19.75 19.46
C GLN A 113 3.34 18.87 20.64
N LEU A 114 2.39 18.14 21.22
CA LEU A 114 2.67 17.19 22.29
C LEU A 114 3.65 16.08 21.86
N ILE A 115 3.50 15.55 20.65
CA ILE A 115 4.44 14.56 20.10
C ILE A 115 5.83 15.15 19.90
N SER A 116 5.90 16.40 19.42
CA SER A 116 7.16 17.11 19.24
C SER A 116 7.87 17.34 20.58
N ILE A 117 7.17 17.83 21.60
CA ILE A 117 7.74 18.09 22.93
C ILE A 117 8.17 16.77 23.62
N LYS A 118 7.34 15.73 23.57
CA LYS A 118 7.58 14.50 24.34
C LYS A 118 8.55 13.53 23.66
N TYR A 119 8.58 13.51 22.33
CA TYR A 119 9.33 12.51 21.56
C TYR A 119 10.30 13.12 20.54
N GLY A 120 10.32 14.44 20.34
CA GLY A 120 11.18 15.11 19.37
C GLY A 120 10.87 14.73 17.91
N VAL A 121 9.63 14.30 17.63
CA VAL A 121 9.24 13.83 16.29
C VAL A 121 8.22 14.80 15.69
N GLU A 122 8.55 15.33 14.52
CA GLU A 122 7.60 16.07 13.71
C GLU A 122 6.79 15.12 12.82
N LEU A 123 5.48 15.12 13.05
CA LEU A 123 4.49 14.42 12.23
C LEU A 123 3.63 15.43 11.48
N SER A 124 3.21 15.09 10.26
CA SER A 124 2.20 15.88 9.57
C SER A 124 0.81 15.71 10.21
N ARG A 125 -0.08 16.70 10.02
CA ARG A 125 -1.48 16.63 10.47
C ARG A 125 -2.17 15.33 10.06
N TRP A 126 -1.91 14.85 8.85
CA TRP A 126 -2.47 13.59 8.34
C TRP A 126 -1.87 12.34 9.01
N GLN A 127 -0.57 12.37 9.35
CA GLN A 127 0.09 11.28 10.07
C GLN A 127 -0.40 11.16 11.52
N VAL A 128 -0.68 12.27 12.18
CA VAL A 128 -1.27 12.27 13.54
C VAL A 128 -2.60 11.51 13.54
N VAL A 129 -3.48 11.80 12.57
CA VAL A 129 -4.76 11.09 12.41
C VAL A 129 -4.55 9.61 12.08
N GLN A 130 -3.66 9.30 11.13
CA GLN A 130 -3.37 7.92 10.76
C GLN A 130 -2.87 7.08 11.97
N ASP A 131 -1.97 7.64 12.77
CA ASP A 131 -1.31 6.97 13.90
C ASP A 131 -2.23 6.85 15.15
N LEU A 132 -3.27 7.70 15.23
CA LEU A 132 -4.24 7.77 16.32
C LEU A 132 -5.66 7.32 15.95
N SER A 133 -5.81 6.65 14.80
CA SER A 133 -7.07 6.00 14.39
C SER A 133 -7.71 5.24 15.56
N GLY A 134 -8.96 5.59 15.88
CA GLY A 134 -9.70 5.10 17.06
C GLY A 134 -9.75 6.04 18.27
N THR A 135 -9.24 7.27 18.12
CA THR A 135 -9.43 8.39 19.09
C THR A 135 -10.08 9.61 18.42
N ASP A 136 -10.59 9.43 17.21
CA ASP A 136 -11.08 10.49 16.33
C ASP A 136 -12.25 11.26 16.97
N ASP A 137 -13.07 10.59 17.78
CA ASP A 137 -14.20 11.23 18.49
C ASP A 137 -13.77 12.26 19.55
N LYS A 138 -12.52 12.19 20.03
CA LYS A 138 -11.96 13.14 20.99
C LYS A 138 -11.07 14.21 20.34
N ILE A 139 -10.73 14.06 19.06
CA ILE A 139 -9.84 14.97 18.34
C ILE A 139 -10.68 15.76 17.32
N GLN A 140 -10.88 17.05 17.57
CA GLN A 140 -11.54 17.94 16.59
C GLN A 140 -10.59 18.34 15.44
#